data_AF-A0A8H4EPY2-F1
#
_entry.id   AF-A0A8H4EPY2-F1
#
_cell.length_a   1.000
_cell.length_b   1.000
_cell.length_c   1.000
_cell.angle_alpha   90.00
_cell.angle_beta   90.00
_cell.angle_gamma   90.00
#
_symmetry.space_group_name_H-M   'P 1'
#
loop_
_entity.id
_entity.type
_entity.pdbx_description
1 polymer ?
#
loop_
_entity_poly.entity_id
_entity_poly.type
_entity_poly.pdbx_seq_one_letter_code
_entity_poly.pdbx_strand_id
1 'polypeptide(L)'
;MPSTPRVEDPPEVGRNREEPNDGDGEEGYSSDLLDHETFDQLLEMDDDVDHDFSKSIVWHYFEQAETTFQEMDKALSDENLVELSKLGHFLKGSSAAIGLKKVKASCEKMQHYGNMKDETGTESISEEDALKKISSLLEKVKEEYKEAETYLKNFYSERDDTDNTKNTDEKDSSPAEKD
;
A
#
# COMPACT_ATOMS: atom_id res chain seq x y z
N MET A 1 12.57 58.86 -36.71
CA MET A 1 13.64 57.84 -36.80
C MET A 1 14.81 58.36 -36.00
N PRO A 2 15.20 57.64 -34.94
CA PRO A 2 16.43 56.87 -35.07
C PRO A 2 16.30 55.44 -34.52
N SER A 3 16.97 54.55 -35.23
CA SER A 3 17.19 53.15 -34.92
C SER A 3 18.14 53.01 -33.73
N THR A 4 17.83 52.08 -32.83
CA THR A 4 18.79 51.53 -31.87
C THR A 4 19.06 50.06 -32.18
N PRO A 5 20.28 49.55 -31.94
CA PRO A 5 20.75 48.29 -32.50
C PRO A 5 20.57 47.10 -31.54
N ARG A 6 20.32 45.96 -32.18
CA ARG A 6 20.63 44.55 -31.84
C ARG A 6 21.20 44.26 -30.44
N VAL A 7 20.41 43.54 -29.64
CA VAL A 7 20.88 42.79 -28.46
C VAL A 7 21.42 41.44 -28.96
N GLU A 8 22.61 41.09 -28.52
CA GLU A 8 23.30 39.83 -28.83
C GLU A 8 22.82 38.71 -27.89
N ASP A 9 22.54 37.53 -28.45
CA ASP A 9 22.25 36.32 -27.66
C ASP A 9 23.50 35.85 -26.89
N PRO A 10 23.37 35.47 -25.61
CA PRO A 10 24.48 34.85 -24.89
C PRO A 10 24.71 33.39 -25.34
N PRO A 11 25.96 32.90 -25.26
CA PRO A 11 26.34 31.59 -25.80
C PRO A 11 25.94 30.43 -24.89
N GLU A 12 25.37 29.38 -25.48
CA GLU A 12 25.37 28.04 -24.88
C GLU A 12 26.77 27.41 -24.98
N VAL A 13 27.27 26.85 -23.87
CA VAL A 13 27.85 25.50 -23.79
C VAL A 13 28.44 25.27 -22.39
N GLY A 14 28.02 24.18 -21.76
CA GLY A 14 28.61 23.66 -20.54
C GLY A 14 27.82 22.47 -20.00
N ARG A 15 27.66 21.40 -20.80
CA ARG A 15 27.08 20.13 -20.33
C ARG A 15 28.04 19.46 -19.35
N ASN A 16 27.81 19.65 -18.06
CA ASN A 16 28.13 18.64 -17.06
C ASN A 16 26.82 17.93 -16.74
N ARG A 17 26.61 16.81 -17.45
CA ARG A 17 25.56 15.86 -17.12
C ARG A 17 26.10 15.02 -15.98
N GLU A 18 25.86 15.47 -14.76
CA GLU A 18 25.85 14.56 -13.62
C GLU A 18 24.58 13.73 -13.79
N GLU A 19 24.77 12.49 -14.25
CA GLU A 19 23.71 11.49 -14.28
C GLU A 19 23.26 11.26 -12.82
N PRO A 20 21.98 11.47 -12.46
CA PRO A 20 21.51 11.06 -11.16
C PRO A 20 21.57 9.53 -11.09
N ASN A 21 22.27 9.07 -10.07
CA ASN A 21 22.38 7.69 -9.64
C ASN A 21 20.97 7.10 -9.41
N ASP A 22 20.50 6.25 -10.33
CA ASP A 22 19.27 5.45 -10.22
C ASP A 22 19.41 4.42 -9.08
N GLY A 23 19.16 4.86 -7.86
CA GLY A 23 19.25 4.06 -6.65
C GLY A 23 18.01 4.19 -5.75
N ASP A 24 16.82 4.47 -6.29
CA ASP A 24 15.61 4.78 -5.50
C ASP A 24 14.42 3.82 -5.69
N GLY A 25 14.59 2.71 -6.42
CA GLY A 25 13.45 1.89 -6.85
C GLY A 25 12.64 1.17 -5.76
N GLU A 26 13.20 0.91 -4.57
CA GLU A 26 12.54 0.12 -3.53
C GLU A 26 12.06 0.94 -2.30
N GLU A 27 12.87 1.87 -1.80
CA GLU A 27 12.47 2.70 -0.64
C GLU A 27 11.29 3.63 -0.97
N GLY A 28 11.24 4.17 -2.20
CA GLY A 28 10.12 4.99 -2.66
C GLY A 28 8.82 4.19 -2.79
N TYR A 29 8.91 2.94 -3.27
CA TYR A 29 7.75 2.08 -3.49
C TYR A 29 7.07 1.64 -2.19
N SER A 30 7.86 1.29 -1.16
CA SER A 30 7.32 0.95 0.16
C SER A 30 6.65 2.15 0.84
N SER A 31 7.27 3.34 0.76
CA SER A 31 6.75 4.58 1.37
C SER A 31 5.39 5.01 0.79
N ASP A 32 5.13 4.68 -0.48
CA ASP A 32 3.86 4.97 -1.15
C ASP A 32 2.76 3.95 -0.80
N LEU A 33 3.13 2.72 -0.43
CA LEU A 33 2.17 1.67 -0.04
C LEU A 33 1.79 1.77 1.44
N LEU A 34 2.78 1.98 2.31
CA LEU A 34 2.65 1.90 3.75
C LEU A 34 2.88 3.24 4.46
N ASP A 35 2.02 3.50 5.43
CA ASP A 35 2.30 4.42 6.52
C ASP A 35 3.21 3.73 7.53
N HIS A 36 4.52 3.93 7.34
CA HIS A 36 5.54 3.34 8.21
C HIS A 36 5.36 3.75 9.67
N GLU A 37 4.90 4.96 10.00
CA GLU A 37 4.65 5.33 11.39
C GLU A 37 3.57 4.43 12.01
N THR A 38 2.48 4.20 11.28
CA THR A 38 1.40 3.32 11.76
C THR A 38 1.82 1.86 11.79
N PHE A 39 2.52 1.39 10.75
CA PHE A 39 2.93 0.00 10.65
C PHE A 39 4.02 -0.35 11.66
N ASP A 40 5.00 0.54 11.89
CA ASP A 40 6.04 0.35 12.90
C ASP A 40 5.44 0.32 14.31
N GLN A 41 4.44 1.16 14.61
CA GLN A 41 3.70 1.08 15.87
C GLN A 41 2.99 -0.27 16.06
N LEU A 42 2.48 -0.86 14.98
CA LEU A 42 1.90 -2.21 15.03
C LEU A 42 2.96 -3.27 15.31
N LEU A 43 4.16 -3.15 14.72
CA LEU A 43 5.30 -4.05 14.96
C LEU A 43 5.85 -3.90 16.39
N GLU A 44 5.86 -2.70 16.96
CA GLU A 44 6.28 -2.44 18.35
C GLU A 44 5.38 -3.12 19.39
N MET A 45 4.18 -3.56 18.99
CA MET A 45 3.29 -4.34 19.85
C MET A 45 3.63 -5.83 19.89
N ASP A 46 4.54 -6.31 19.04
CA ASP A 46 5.01 -7.69 19.13
C ASP A 46 5.92 -7.88 20.36
N ASP A 47 5.60 -8.88 21.18
CA ASP A 47 6.36 -9.21 22.40
C ASP A 47 7.71 -9.89 22.09
N ASP A 48 7.83 -10.51 20.91
CA ASP A 48 8.97 -11.33 20.48
C ASP A 48 9.35 -11.05 19.01
N VAL A 49 10.50 -11.60 18.58
CA VAL A 49 11.07 -11.37 17.23
C VAL A 49 10.28 -12.01 16.08
N ASP A 50 9.37 -12.93 16.39
CA ASP A 50 8.60 -13.71 15.41
C ASP A 50 7.44 -12.91 14.79
N HIS A 51 7.13 -11.74 15.35
CA HIS A 51 6.07 -10.84 14.87
C HIS A 51 4.67 -11.49 14.77
N ASP A 52 4.40 -12.53 15.58
CA ASP A 52 3.16 -13.30 15.52
C ASP A 52 1.91 -12.44 15.72
N PHE A 53 1.97 -11.43 16.59
CA PHE A 53 0.82 -10.56 16.85
C PHE A 53 0.52 -9.69 15.63
N SER A 54 1.48 -8.93 15.12
CA SER A 54 1.27 -8.07 13.95
C SER A 54 0.93 -8.90 12.71
N LYS A 55 1.57 -10.05 12.51
CA LYS A 55 1.25 -11.02 11.44
C LYS A 55 -0.20 -11.47 11.53
N SER A 56 -0.70 -11.83 12.73
CA SER A 56 -2.09 -12.25 12.91
C SER A 56 -3.10 -11.15 12.54
N ILE A 57 -2.80 -9.89 12.88
CA ILE A 57 -3.66 -8.74 12.54
C ILE A 57 -3.69 -8.51 11.02
N VAL A 58 -2.53 -8.61 10.36
CA VAL A 58 -2.41 -8.45 8.90
C VAL A 58 -3.14 -9.57 8.15
N TRP A 59 -3.03 -10.83 8.59
CA TRP A 59 -3.75 -11.95 7.98
C TRP A 59 -5.26 -11.82 8.17
N HIS A 60 -5.71 -11.41 9.36
CA HIS A 60 -7.13 -11.15 9.60
C HIS A 60 -7.65 -10.02 8.71
N TYR A 61 -6.84 -8.99 8.47
CA TYR A 61 -7.18 -7.93 7.52
C TYR A 61 -7.36 -8.48 6.09
N PHE A 62 -6.51 -9.40 5.62
CA PHE A 62 -6.66 -9.99 4.29
C PHE A 62 -8.01 -10.70 4.13
N GLU A 63 -8.37 -11.56 5.09
CA GLU A 63 -9.67 -12.26 5.09
C GLU A 63 -10.85 -11.27 5.08
N GLN A 64 -10.75 -10.20 5.88
CA GLN A 64 -11.75 -9.16 5.96
C GLN A 64 -11.88 -8.41 4.63
N ALA A 65 -10.76 -8.02 4.03
CA ALA A 65 -10.71 -7.30 2.77
C ALA A 65 -11.34 -8.11 1.62
N GLU A 66 -10.96 -9.39 1.49
CA GLU A 66 -11.53 -10.29 0.47
C GLU A 66 -13.05 -10.42 0.62
N THR A 67 -13.53 -10.60 1.86
CA THR A 67 -14.96 -10.69 2.15
C THR A 67 -15.67 -9.38 1.79
N THR A 68 -15.12 -8.24 2.21
CA THR A 68 -15.70 -6.93 1.92
C THR A 68 -15.72 -6.62 0.42
N PHE A 69 -14.70 -7.02 -0.35
CA PHE A 69 -14.72 -6.82 -1.81
C PHE A 69 -15.83 -7.63 -2.49
N GLN A 70 -16.09 -8.86 -2.04
CA GLN A 70 -17.23 -9.64 -2.55
C GLN A 70 -18.57 -8.97 -2.23
N GLU A 71 -18.71 -8.41 -1.03
CA GLU A 71 -19.91 -7.66 -0.64
C GLU A 71 -20.05 -6.35 -1.43
N MET A 72 -18.94 -5.65 -1.73
CA MET A 72 -18.93 -4.46 -2.57
C MET A 72 -19.33 -4.78 -4.01
N ASP A 73 -18.82 -5.88 -4.58
CA ASP A 73 -19.21 -6.33 -5.94
C ASP A 73 -20.71 -6.60 -6.02
N LYS A 74 -21.26 -7.27 -5.00
CA LYS A 74 -22.69 -7.51 -4.90
C LYS A 74 -23.48 -6.21 -4.76
N ALA A 75 -23.07 -5.33 -3.85
CA ALA A 75 -23.74 -4.05 -3.62
C ALA A 75 -23.70 -3.16 -4.88
N LEU A 76 -22.62 -3.21 -5.65
CA LEU A 76 -22.50 -2.52 -6.94
C LEU A 76 -23.45 -3.11 -7.98
N SER A 77 -23.56 -4.44 -8.07
CA SER A 77 -24.53 -5.09 -8.96
C SER A 77 -25.99 -4.78 -8.59
N ASP A 78 -26.26 -4.58 -7.30
CA ASP A 78 -27.57 -4.20 -6.76
C ASP A 78 -27.79 -2.67 -6.78
N GLU A 79 -26.83 -1.89 -7.30
CA GLU A 79 -26.81 -0.41 -7.32
C GLU A 79 -27.02 0.23 -5.92
N ASN A 80 -26.63 -0.48 -4.86
CA ASN A 80 -26.89 -0.08 -3.48
C ASN A 80 -25.78 0.85 -2.94
N LEU A 81 -25.88 2.14 -3.27
CA LEU A 81 -24.93 3.18 -2.85
C LEU A 81 -24.76 3.29 -1.33
N VAL A 82 -25.83 3.09 -0.56
CA VAL A 82 -25.78 3.16 0.91
C VAL A 82 -24.90 2.04 1.47
N GLU A 83 -25.02 0.84 0.92
CA GLU A 83 -24.20 -0.30 1.34
C GLU A 83 -22.73 -0.13 0.91
N LEU A 84 -22.50 0.33 -0.33
CA LEU A 84 -21.16 0.67 -0.82
C LEU A 84 -20.45 1.71 0.08
N SER A 85 -21.21 2.72 0.55
CA SER A 85 -20.71 3.73 1.50
C SER A 85 -20.28 3.12 2.84
N LYS A 86 -21.08 2.21 3.39
CA LYS A 86 -20.78 1.52 4.66
C LYS A 86 -19.58 0.59 4.53
N LEU A 87 -19.52 -0.21 3.47
CA LEU A 87 -18.42 -1.12 3.20
C LEU A 87 -17.12 -0.35 2.98
N GLY A 88 -17.17 0.77 2.24
CA GLY A 88 -16.03 1.68 2.07
C GLY A 88 -15.55 2.25 3.40
N HIS A 89 -16.47 2.69 4.27
CA HIS A 89 -16.12 3.17 5.60
C HIS A 89 -15.48 2.09 6.48
N PHE A 90 -16.03 0.88 6.46
CA PHE A 90 -15.52 -0.26 7.21
C PHE A 90 -14.10 -0.62 6.79
N LEU A 91 -13.87 -0.84 5.50
CA LEU A 91 -12.55 -1.22 4.98
C LEU A 91 -11.53 -0.08 5.10
N LYS A 92 -11.96 1.19 5.02
CA LYS A 92 -11.11 2.35 5.35
C LYS A 92 -10.57 2.25 6.77
N GLY A 93 -11.42 1.93 7.75
CA GLY A 93 -11.05 1.86 9.15
C GLY A 93 -10.00 0.77 9.41
N SER A 94 -10.22 -0.44 8.89
CA SER A 94 -9.27 -1.53 9.05
C SER A 94 -7.98 -1.33 8.26
N SER A 95 -8.04 -0.78 7.05
CA SER A 95 -6.84 -0.45 6.26
C SER A 95 -5.98 0.61 6.95
N ALA A 96 -6.61 1.59 7.61
CA ALA A 96 -5.91 2.61 8.38
C ALA A 96 -5.19 2.03 9.60
N ALA A 97 -5.74 1.00 10.25
CA ALA A 97 -5.14 0.39 11.44
C ALA A 97 -3.81 -0.34 11.16
N ILE A 98 -3.59 -0.79 9.93
CA ILE A 98 -2.36 -1.46 9.48
C ILE A 98 -1.51 -0.61 8.54
N GLY A 99 -1.88 0.66 8.32
CA GLY A 99 -1.09 1.62 7.55
C GLY A 99 -1.21 1.54 6.02
N LEU A 100 -2.22 0.87 5.44
CA LEU A 100 -2.35 0.80 3.97
C LEU A 100 -2.88 2.12 3.38
N LYS A 101 -1.97 3.01 2.96
CA LYS A 101 -2.28 4.38 2.52
C LYS A 101 -3.24 4.42 1.33
N LYS A 102 -2.88 3.71 0.24
CA LYS A 102 -3.65 3.74 -1.02
C LYS A 102 -5.04 3.16 -0.84
N VAL A 103 -5.13 1.97 -0.24
CA VAL A 103 -6.41 1.29 0.03
C VAL A 103 -7.31 2.14 0.91
N LYS A 104 -6.78 2.73 2.00
CA LYS A 104 -7.51 3.68 2.86
C LYS A 104 -8.08 4.85 2.06
N ALA A 105 -7.26 5.50 1.23
CA ALA A 105 -7.68 6.67 0.45
C ALA A 105 -8.75 6.31 -0.59
N SER A 106 -8.61 5.17 -1.27
CA SER A 106 -9.63 4.68 -2.20
C SER A 106 -10.92 4.31 -1.49
N CYS A 107 -10.86 3.69 -0.32
CA CYS A 107 -12.04 3.39 0.50
C CYS A 107 -12.77 4.65 1.01
N GLU A 108 -12.03 5.73 1.29
CA GLU A 108 -12.61 7.04 1.61
C GLU A 108 -13.38 7.63 0.43
N LYS A 109 -12.81 7.56 -0.78
CA LYS A 109 -13.52 7.97 -2.00
C LYS A 109 -14.77 7.12 -2.25
N MET A 110 -14.70 5.82 -1.97
CA MET A 110 -15.84 4.90 -2.05
C MET A 110 -16.97 5.35 -1.12
N GLN A 111 -16.62 5.71 0.12
CA GLN A 111 -17.56 6.26 1.09
C GLN A 111 -18.21 7.55 0.58
N HIS A 112 -17.44 8.47 -0.01
CA HIS A 112 -17.98 9.72 -0.55
C HIS A 112 -18.92 9.48 -1.74
N TYR A 113 -18.51 8.68 -2.73
CA TYR A 113 -19.34 8.36 -3.88
C TYR A 113 -20.63 7.63 -3.48
N GLY A 114 -20.58 6.70 -2.52
CA GLY A 114 -21.77 6.03 -1.98
C GLY A 114 -22.74 6.97 -1.27
N ASN A 115 -22.29 8.16 -0.84
CA ASN A 115 -23.15 9.22 -0.31
C ASN A 115 -23.58 10.24 -1.38
N MET A 116 -23.41 9.92 -2.66
CA MET A 116 -23.63 10.82 -3.81
C MET A 116 -22.84 12.12 -3.69
N LYS A 117 -21.61 12.03 -3.19
CA LYS A 117 -20.64 13.13 -3.14
C LYS A 117 -19.51 12.92 -4.14
N ASP A 118 -18.84 13.99 -4.53
CA ASP A 118 -17.62 13.93 -5.32
C ASP A 118 -16.45 13.31 -4.54
N GLU A 119 -15.27 13.25 -5.15
CA GLU A 119 -14.13 12.54 -4.54
C GLU A 119 -13.64 13.18 -3.23
N THR A 120 -13.93 14.46 -3.04
CA THR A 120 -13.55 15.23 -1.85
C THR A 120 -14.64 15.21 -0.77
N GLY A 121 -15.82 14.67 -1.08
CA GLY A 121 -16.96 14.62 -0.16
C GLY A 121 -17.73 15.94 -0.05
N THR A 122 -17.45 16.96 -0.86
CA THR A 122 -18.03 18.29 -0.74
C THR A 122 -19.23 18.49 -1.67
N GLU A 123 -19.03 18.26 -2.96
CA GLU A 123 -20.02 18.53 -3.99
C GLU A 123 -20.95 17.34 -4.17
N SER A 124 -22.20 17.58 -4.58
CA SER A 124 -23.14 16.49 -4.83
C SER A 124 -23.05 16.05 -6.29
N ILE A 125 -23.10 14.74 -6.53
CA ILE A 125 -23.07 14.15 -7.88
C ILE A 125 -24.34 13.35 -8.14
N SER A 126 -24.61 13.03 -9.41
CA SER A 126 -25.72 12.16 -9.77
C SER A 126 -25.45 10.71 -9.33
N GLU A 127 -26.51 9.93 -9.14
CA GLU A 127 -26.43 8.50 -8.84
C GLU A 127 -25.71 7.73 -9.96
N GLU A 128 -25.98 8.05 -11.22
CA GLU A 128 -25.30 7.47 -12.39
C GLU A 128 -23.78 7.75 -12.36
N ASP A 129 -23.38 8.99 -12.08
CA ASP A 129 -21.97 9.35 -11.95
C ASP A 129 -21.30 8.65 -10.76
N ALA A 130 -22.02 8.52 -9.64
CA ALA A 130 -21.52 7.82 -8.46
C ALA A 130 -21.26 6.34 -8.77
N LEU A 131 -22.23 5.62 -9.35
CA LEU A 131 -22.09 4.21 -9.72
C LEU A 131 -20.93 3.98 -10.71
N LYS A 132 -20.79 4.84 -11.72
CA LYS A 132 -19.69 4.77 -12.69
C LYS A 132 -18.33 4.96 -12.03
N LYS A 133 -18.21 5.93 -11.13
CA LYS A 133 -16.97 6.21 -10.38
C LYS A 133 -16.64 5.08 -9.41
N ILE A 134 -17.63 4.56 -8.69
CA ILE A 134 -17.50 3.40 -7.79
C ILE A 134 -17.01 2.18 -8.55
N SER A 135 -17.60 1.87 -9.71
CA SER A 135 -17.18 0.71 -10.51
C SER A 135 -15.70 0.79 -10.89
N SER A 136 -15.23 1.95 -11.35
CA SER A 136 -13.81 2.14 -11.69
C SER A 136 -12.91 2.10 -10.45
N LEU A 137 -13.39 2.66 -9.34
CA LEU A 137 -12.66 2.73 -8.07
C LEU A 137 -12.54 1.36 -7.40
N LEU A 138 -13.56 0.50 -7.53
CA LEU A 138 -13.58 -0.83 -6.94
C LEU A 138 -12.50 -1.74 -7.57
N GLU A 139 -12.31 -1.65 -8.87
CA GLU A 139 -11.21 -2.36 -9.55
C GLU A 139 -9.85 -1.83 -9.08
N LYS A 140 -9.71 -0.50 -9.01
CA LYS A 140 -8.49 0.14 -8.53
C LYS A 140 -8.13 -0.26 -7.10
N VAL A 141 -9.09 -0.26 -6.16
CA VAL A 141 -8.79 -0.60 -4.76
C VAL A 141 -8.41 -2.08 -4.60
N LYS A 142 -8.93 -2.98 -5.43
CA LYS A 142 -8.52 -4.39 -5.47
C LYS A 142 -7.10 -4.55 -5.98
N GLU A 143 -6.66 -3.74 -6.96
CA GLU A 143 -5.28 -3.70 -7.43
C GLU A 143 -4.33 -3.17 -6.35
N GLU A 144 -4.67 -2.04 -5.73
CA GLU A 144 -3.90 -1.44 -4.61
C GLU A 144 -3.79 -2.40 -3.43
N TYR A 145 -4.86 -3.15 -3.13
CA TYR A 145 -4.85 -4.20 -2.13
C TYR A 145 -3.88 -5.33 -2.49
N LYS A 146 -3.89 -5.83 -3.73
CA LYS A 146 -2.96 -6.90 -4.16
C LYS A 146 -1.49 -6.48 -4.08
N GLU A 147 -1.19 -5.23 -4.42
CA GLU A 147 0.15 -4.66 -4.24
C GLU A 147 0.57 -4.73 -2.76
N ALA A 148 -0.29 -4.22 -1.87
CA ALA A 148 -0.03 -4.21 -0.44
C ALA A 148 0.05 -5.62 0.16
N GLU A 149 -0.84 -6.53 -0.25
CA GLU A 149 -0.86 -7.92 0.18
C GLU A 149 0.44 -8.64 -0.20
N THR A 150 0.89 -8.46 -1.44
CA THR A 150 2.15 -9.04 -1.93
C THR A 150 3.33 -8.52 -1.12
N TYR A 151 3.41 -7.21 -0.92
CA TYR A 151 4.46 -6.58 -0.12
C TYR A 151 4.49 -7.15 1.30
N LEU A 152 3.35 -7.17 1.99
CA LEU A 152 3.26 -7.64 3.37
C LEU A 152 3.55 -9.14 3.50
N LYS A 153 3.06 -9.98 2.57
CA LYS A 153 3.40 -11.41 2.55
C LYS A 153 4.91 -11.63 2.40
N ASN A 154 5.59 -10.86 1.55
CA ASN A 154 7.03 -10.94 1.40
C ASN A 154 7.74 -10.49 2.68
N PHE A 155 7.35 -9.35 3.25
CA PHE A 155 7.91 -8.81 4.50
C PHE A 155 7.91 -9.84 5.64
N TYR A 156 6.80 -10.57 5.83
CA TYR A 156 6.71 -11.59 6.86
C TYR A 156 7.36 -12.93 6.47
N SER A 157 7.50 -13.26 5.18
CA SER A 157 8.14 -14.51 4.73
C SER A 157 9.68 -14.42 4.80
N GLU A 158 10.26 -13.27 4.47
CA GLU A 158 11.72 -13.06 4.55
C GLU A 158 12.24 -13.16 5.99
N ARG A 159 11.38 -12.86 6.98
CA ARG A 159 11.74 -12.97 8.40
C ARG A 159 11.67 -14.40 8.91
N ASP A 160 10.73 -15.20 8.42
CA ASP A 160 10.63 -16.64 8.73
C ASP A 160 11.93 -17.39 8.31
N ASP A 161 12.60 -16.95 7.23
CA ASP A 161 13.85 -17.58 6.73
C ASP A 161 15.12 -17.10 7.46
N THR A 162 15.13 -15.90 8.04
CA THR A 162 16.33 -15.37 8.73
C THR A 162 16.63 -16.02 10.09
N ASP A 163 15.66 -16.73 10.68
CA ASP A 163 15.85 -17.40 11.98
C ASP A 163 16.39 -18.84 11.85
N ASN A 164 16.30 -19.47 10.68
CA ASN A 164 16.76 -20.86 10.48
C ASN A 164 18.29 -21.01 10.27
N THR A 165 19.08 -19.93 10.40
CA THR A 165 20.56 -19.96 10.22
C THR A 165 21.34 -20.07 11.55
N LYS A 166 20.68 -20.18 12.71
CA LYS A 166 21.37 -20.43 13.99
C LYS A 166 21.12 -21.84 14.53
N ASN A 167 21.44 -22.90 13.77
CA ASN A 167 21.64 -24.24 14.34
C ASN A 167 22.34 -25.21 13.37
N THR A 168 23.60 -24.94 13.00
CA THR A 168 24.51 -25.99 12.52
C THR A 168 25.93 -25.73 13.00
N ASP A 169 26.22 -26.05 14.25
CA ASP A 169 27.58 -26.37 14.70
C ASP A 169 27.52 -27.53 15.72
N GLU A 170 26.99 -28.67 15.28
CA GLU A 170 27.36 -29.98 15.83
C GLU A 170 27.69 -30.93 14.67
N LYS A 171 28.98 -31.08 14.39
CA LYS A 171 29.69 -32.37 14.22
C LYS A 171 31.07 -32.14 13.62
N ASP A 172 32.11 -32.52 14.35
CA ASP A 172 33.10 -33.57 13.99
C ASP A 172 34.25 -33.46 15.02
N SER A 173 34.59 -34.43 15.86
CA SER A 173 35.12 -35.73 15.45
C SER A 173 35.49 -36.54 16.71
N SER A 174 35.05 -37.79 16.76
CA SER A 174 35.79 -38.90 17.40
C SER A 174 36.55 -39.60 16.26
N PRO A 175 37.69 -40.32 16.45
CA PRO A 175 37.90 -41.30 17.53
C PRO A 175 39.36 -41.47 18.03
N ALA A 176 39.55 -42.20 19.13
CA ALA A 176 40.58 -43.25 19.25
C ALA A 176 40.54 -43.95 20.63
N GLU A 177 40.10 -45.20 20.64
CA GLU A 177 40.57 -46.22 21.59
C GLU A 177 42.09 -46.38 21.45
N LYS A 178 42.80 -46.48 22.59
CA LYS A 178 43.96 -47.37 22.75
C LYS A 178 44.04 -47.85 24.20
N ASP A 179 44.46 -49.10 24.29
CA ASP A 179 44.63 -49.98 25.46
C ASP A 179 45.29 -49.38 26.71
#